data_AF-A0A653ZVN0-F1
#
_entry.id   AF-A0A653ZVN0-F1
#
_cell.length_a   1.000
_cell.length_b   1.000
_cell.length_c   1.000
_cell.angle_alpha   90.00
_cell.angle_beta   90.00
_cell.angle_gamma   90.00
#
_symmetry.space_group_name_H-M   'P 1'
#
loop_
_entity.id
_entity.type
_entity.pdbx_description
1 polymer ?
#
loop_
_entity_poly.entity_id
_entity_poly.type
_entity_poly.pdbx_seq_one_letter_code
_entity_poly.pdbx_strand_id
1 'polypeptide(L)'
;MATDIILAGAESAAIAGRLLLGGAFAFAGLRNIVNRGLLASLIGARSVPLPAVTLWLGIALQIIAGLMIICGIQVSLAALMLFAFLLAATPMFNNFWDHQGLDRANRINGFVANIAIAGGILGLIGQT
;
A
#
# COMPACT_ATOMS: atom_id res chain seq x y z
N MET A 1 21.29 21.93 22.27
CA MET A 1 20.14 22.80 21.97
C MET A 1 19.73 22.72 20.50
N ALA A 2 20.56 23.12 19.52
CA ALA A 2 20.19 23.04 18.09
C ALA A 2 20.01 21.60 17.58
N THR A 3 20.91 20.68 17.97
CA THR A 3 20.85 19.26 17.61
C THR A 3 19.59 18.58 18.17
N ASP A 4 19.20 18.91 19.41
CA ASP A 4 18.02 18.33 20.07
C ASP A 4 16.72 18.72 19.36
N ILE A 5 16.63 19.96 18.87
CA ILE A 5 15.48 20.45 18.10
C ILE A 5 15.39 19.73 16.75
N ILE A 6 16.52 19.50 16.07
CA ILE A 6 16.55 18.78 14.79
C ILE A 6 16.10 17.32 14.99
N LEU A 7 16.56 16.66 16.05
CA LEU A 7 16.18 15.28 16.36
C LEU A 7 14.68 15.17 16.67
N ALA A 8 14.15 16.05 17.53
CA ALA A 8 12.71 16.07 17.85
C ALA A 8 11.83 16.33 16.61
N GLY A 9 12.30 17.18 15.69
CA GLY A 9 11.63 17.41 14.42
C GLY A 9 11.62 16.17 13.51
N ALA A 10 12.74 15.45 13.44
CA ALA A 10 12.85 14.22 12.66
C ALA A 10 11.94 13.10 13.21
N GLU A 11 11.89 12.94 14.54
CA GLU A 11 10.99 11.98 15.19
C GLU A 11 9.52 12.28 14.90
N SER A 12 9.13 13.55 15.00
CA SER A 12 7.75 13.98 14.70
C SER A 12 7.38 13.70 13.24
N ALA A 13 8.30 13.95 12.31
CA ALA A 13 8.11 13.66 10.89
C ALA A 13 8.00 12.14 10.62
N ALA A 14 8.82 11.32 11.28
CA ALA A 14 8.77 9.86 11.18
C ALA A 14 7.42 9.31 11.66
N ILE A 15 6.93 9.79 12.82
CA ILE A 15 5.62 9.41 13.35
C ILE A 15 4.51 9.81 12.37
N ALA A 16 4.53 11.04 11.85
CA ALA A 16 3.56 11.50 10.88
C ALA A 16 3.57 10.64 9.60
N GLY A 17 4.75 10.31 9.07
CA GLY A 17 4.91 9.43 7.91
C GLY A 17 4.30 8.04 8.13
N ARG A 18 4.53 7.45 9.30
CA ARG A 18 3.94 6.17 9.69
C ARG A 18 2.42 6.23 9.79
N LEU A 19 1.88 7.27 10.43
CA LEU A 19 0.43 7.44 10.55
C LEU A 19 -0.24 7.62 9.18
N LEU A 20 0.37 8.41 8.29
CA LEU A 20 -0.17 8.65 6.95
C LEU A 20 -0.11 7.39 6.08
N LEU A 21 1.05 6.74 5.98
CA LEU A 21 1.21 5.53 5.16
C LEU A 21 0.41 4.35 5.74
N GLY A 22 0.59 4.05 7.03
CA GLY A 22 -0.15 2.98 7.69
C GLY A 22 -1.66 3.21 7.68
N GLY A 23 -2.10 4.44 7.92
CA GLY A 23 -3.50 4.86 7.84
C GLY A 23 -4.09 4.69 6.45
N ALA A 24 -3.37 5.10 5.40
CA ALA A 24 -3.83 4.94 4.03
C ALA A 24 -4.07 3.47 3.66
N PHE A 25 -3.19 2.55 4.07
CA PHE A 25 -3.36 1.12 3.80
C PHE A 25 -4.44 0.47 4.65
N ALA A 26 -4.53 0.80 5.95
CA ALA A 26 -5.61 0.32 6.81
C ALA A 26 -6.98 0.75 6.26
N PHE A 27 -7.12 2.02 5.88
CA PHE A 27 -8.32 2.54 5.23
C PHE A 27 -8.59 1.85 3.89
N ALA A 28 -7.57 1.66 3.04
CA ALA A 28 -7.73 0.97 1.76
C ALA A 28 -8.25 -0.47 1.95
N GLY A 29 -7.74 -1.20 2.93
CA GLY A 29 -8.20 -2.54 3.25
C GLY A 29 -9.67 -2.57 3.69
N LEU A 30 -10.07 -1.67 4.60
CA LEU A 30 -11.47 -1.54 5.03
C LEU A 30 -12.39 -1.17 3.86
N ARG A 31 -11.98 -0.21 3.02
CA ARG A 31 -12.71 0.17 1.80
C ARG A 31 -12.82 -1.02 0.83
N ASN A 32 -11.80 -1.86 0.74
CA ASN A 32 -11.81 -3.03 -0.12
C ASN A 32 -12.77 -4.14 0.36
N ILE A 33 -13.04 -4.26 1.67
CA ILE A 33 -14.09 -5.15 2.20
C ILE A 33 -15.47 -4.73 1.66
N VAL A 34 -15.74 -3.43 1.65
CA VAL A 34 -16.99 -2.87 1.12
C VAL A 34 -17.08 -3.11 -0.40
N ASN A 35 -15.98 -2.91 -1.12
CA ASN A 35 -15.90 -3.05 -2.57
C ASN A 35 -15.58 -4.47 -3.07
N ARG A 36 -15.63 -5.49 -2.19
CA ARG A 36 -15.17 -6.84 -2.49
C ARG A 36 -15.83 -7.47 -3.72
N GLY A 37 -17.10 -7.16 -3.99
CA GLY A 37 -17.81 -7.69 -5.16
C GLY A 37 -17.20 -7.21 -6.49
N LEU A 38 -16.92 -5.91 -6.58
CA LEU A 38 -16.24 -5.32 -7.74
C LEU A 38 -14.79 -5.83 -7.86
N LEU A 39 -14.06 -5.90 -6.73
CA LEU A 39 -12.68 -6.37 -6.76
C LEU A 39 -12.60 -7.85 -7.15
N ALA A 40 -13.53 -8.69 -6.68
CA ALA A 40 -13.57 -10.10 -7.04
C ALA A 40 -13.79 -10.31 -8.54
N SER A 41 -14.65 -9.51 -9.19
CA SER A 41 -14.86 -9.60 -10.64
C SER A 41 -13.62 -9.13 -11.42
N LEU A 42 -12.99 -8.03 -11.00
CA LEU A 42 -11.76 -7.53 -11.61
C LEU A 42 -10.59 -8.51 -11.47
N ILE A 43 -10.46 -9.14 -10.30
CA ILE A 43 -9.43 -10.14 -10.03
C ILE A 43 -9.73 -11.43 -10.80
N GLY A 44 -11.00 -11.86 -10.87
CA GLY A 44 -11.41 -13.03 -11.64
C GLY A 44 -11.18 -12.90 -13.14
N ALA A 45 -11.17 -11.68 -13.67
CA ALA A 45 -10.76 -11.40 -15.05
C ALA A 45 -9.25 -11.56 -15.28
N ARG A 46 -8.47 -11.79 -14.22
CA ARG A 46 -7.04 -12.09 -14.29
C ARG A 46 -6.84 -13.60 -14.17
N SER A 47 -5.84 -14.11 -14.88
CA SER A 47 -5.44 -15.52 -14.84
C SER A 47 -4.68 -15.89 -13.55
N VAL A 48 -5.11 -15.36 -12.39
CA VAL A 48 -4.52 -15.67 -11.08
C VAL A 48 -5.19 -16.91 -10.47
N PRO A 49 -4.42 -17.78 -9.79
CA PRO A 49 -5.01 -18.88 -9.06
C PRO A 49 -5.86 -18.37 -7.90
N LEU A 50 -7.03 -18.97 -7.71
CA LEU A 50 -7.94 -18.72 -6.58
C LEU A 50 -8.24 -17.21 -6.33
N PRO A 51 -8.97 -16.53 -7.23
CA PRO A 51 -9.22 -15.08 -7.16
C PRO A 51 -9.79 -14.60 -5.81
N ALA A 52 -10.72 -15.34 -5.22
CA ALA A 52 -11.33 -14.98 -3.94
C ALA A 52 -10.31 -15.01 -2.78
N VAL A 53 -9.42 -16.00 -2.76
CA VAL A 53 -8.37 -16.09 -1.75
C VAL A 53 -7.37 -14.95 -1.91
N THR A 54 -6.96 -14.67 -3.15
CA THR A 54 -6.06 -13.55 -3.47
C THR A 54 -6.62 -12.21 -2.99
N LEU A 55 -7.93 -11.96 -3.19
CA LEU A 55 -8.60 -10.76 -2.71
C LEU A 55 -8.53 -10.63 -1.19
N TRP A 56 -8.95 -11.67 -0.46
CA TRP A 56 -8.98 -11.62 1.00
C TRP A 56 -7.58 -11.55 1.62
N LEU A 57 -6.60 -12.22 1.02
CA LEU A 57 -5.20 -12.09 1.42
C LEU A 57 -4.73 -10.64 1.27
N GLY A 58 -5.02 -10.00 0.13
CA GLY A 58 -4.68 -8.60 -0.10
C GLY A 58 -5.33 -7.66 0.92
N ILE A 59 -6.62 -7.84 1.19
CA ILE A 59 -7.35 -7.06 2.21
C ILE A 59 -6.72 -7.24 3.60
N ALA A 60 -6.49 -8.48 4.02
CA ALA A 60 -5.92 -8.79 5.33
C ALA A 60 -4.53 -8.17 5.47
N LEU A 61 -3.68 -8.31 4.45
CA LEU A 61 -2.33 -7.75 4.43
C LEU A 61 -2.36 -6.22 4.57
N GLN A 62 -3.22 -5.52 3.81
CA GLN A 62 -3.37 -4.07 3.91
C GLN A 62 -3.75 -3.61 5.32
N ILE A 63 -4.74 -4.27 5.94
CA ILE A 63 -5.23 -3.90 7.27
C ILE A 63 -4.18 -4.20 8.33
N ILE A 64 -3.68 -5.43 8.38
CA ILE A 64 -2.74 -5.88 9.42
C ILE A 64 -1.45 -5.07 9.33
N ALA A 65 -0.85 -4.96 8.14
CA ALA A 65 0.40 -4.22 7.99
C ALA A 65 0.20 -2.71 8.20
N GLY A 66 -0.93 -2.14 7.76
CA GLY A 66 -1.26 -0.74 8.02
C GLY A 66 -1.35 -0.43 9.52
N LEU A 67 -2.04 -1.27 10.28
CA LEU A 67 -2.15 -1.14 11.74
C LEU A 67 -0.82 -1.37 12.45
N MET A 68 -0.02 -2.33 12.00
CA MET A 68 1.34 -2.54 12.51
C MET A 68 2.22 -1.29 12.36
N ILE A 69 2.18 -0.62 11.19
CA ILE A 69 2.92 0.62 10.95
C ILE A 69 2.42 1.76 11.85
N ILE A 70 1.10 1.91 12.00
CA ILE A 70 0.49 2.91 12.90
C ILE A 70 0.98 2.70 14.33
N CYS A 71 0.82 1.48 14.85
CA CYS A 71 1.17 1.13 16.23
C CYS A 71 2.69 1.02 16.49
N GLY A 72 3.52 0.98 15.44
CA GLY A 72 4.97 0.86 15.57
C GLY A 72 5.46 -0.55 15.83
N ILE A 73 4.64 -1.53 15.51
CA ILE A 73 4.91 -2.94 15.78
C ILE A 73 5.56 -3.53 14.53
N GLN A 74 6.85 -3.91 14.64
CA GLN A 74 7.61 -4.51 13.53
C GLN A 74 7.47 -3.72 12.20
N VAL A 75 7.66 -2.40 12.25
CA VAL A 75 7.43 -1.48 11.11
C VAL A 75 8.14 -1.93 9.84
N SER A 76 9.38 -2.42 9.94
CA SER A 76 10.15 -2.91 8.79
C SER A 76 9.52 -4.15 8.14
N LEU A 77 8.99 -5.09 8.92
CA LEU A 77 8.28 -6.25 8.40
C LEU A 77 6.97 -5.83 7.73
N ALA A 78 6.21 -4.96 8.38
CA ALA A 78 4.96 -4.44 7.84
C ALA A 78 5.16 -3.65 6.53
N ALA A 79 6.23 -2.87 6.45
CA ALA A 79 6.64 -2.18 5.22
C ALA A 79 6.95 -3.18 4.10
N LEU A 80 7.73 -4.24 4.37
CA LEU A 80 8.01 -5.28 3.38
C LEU A 80 6.75 -6.01 2.90
N MET A 81 5.80 -6.28 3.81
CA MET A 81 4.50 -6.84 3.44
C MET A 81 3.75 -5.93 2.46
N LEU A 82 3.60 -4.64 2.78
CA LEU A 82 2.90 -3.69 1.92
C LEU A 82 3.63 -3.45 0.60
N PHE A 83 4.96 -3.49 0.59
CA PHE A 83 5.75 -3.41 -0.63
C PHE A 83 5.47 -4.62 -1.54
N ALA A 84 5.49 -5.84 -1.00
CA ALA A 84 5.12 -7.05 -1.74
C ALA A 84 3.67 -7.00 -2.25
N PHE A 85 2.75 -6.49 -1.44
CA PHE A 85 1.37 -6.24 -1.86
C PHE A 85 1.30 -5.29 -3.07
N LEU A 86 2.04 -4.18 -3.06
CA LEU A 86 2.07 -3.24 -4.19
C LEU A 86 2.65 -3.89 -5.44
N LEU A 87 3.70 -4.70 -5.33
CA LEU A 87 4.28 -5.41 -6.47
C LEU A 87 3.26 -6.35 -7.13
N ALA A 88 2.39 -6.99 -6.36
CA ALA A 88 1.34 -7.85 -6.88
C ALA A 88 0.11 -7.06 -7.40
N ALA A 89 -0.38 -6.09 -6.62
CA ALA A 89 -1.61 -5.36 -6.92
C ALA A 89 -1.44 -4.39 -8.11
N THR A 90 -0.27 -3.77 -8.24
CA THR A 90 -0.01 -2.77 -9.29
C THR A 90 -0.20 -3.31 -10.71
N PRO A 91 0.45 -4.41 -11.14
CA PRO A 91 0.18 -5.00 -12.45
C PRO A 91 -1.24 -5.54 -12.58
N MET A 92 -1.89 -5.90 -11.47
CA MET A 92 -3.26 -6.42 -11.49
C MET A 92 -4.32 -5.34 -11.78
N PHE A 93 -4.13 -4.14 -11.24
CA PHE A 93 -5.12 -3.06 -11.34
C PHE A 93 -4.67 -1.90 -12.23
N ASN A 94 -3.38 -1.74 -12.47
CA ASN A 94 -2.79 -0.65 -13.24
C ASN A 94 -1.97 -1.16 -14.45
N ASN A 95 -2.40 -2.26 -15.09
CA ASN A 95 -1.82 -2.77 -16.35
C ASN A 95 -2.11 -1.82 -17.53
N PHE A 96 -1.45 -0.68 -17.56
CA PHE A 96 -1.66 0.31 -18.62
C PHE A 96 -1.29 -0.21 -20.01
N TRP A 97 -0.46 -1.26 -20.12
CA TRP A 97 -0.01 -1.83 -21.38
C TRP A 97 -1.12 -2.51 -22.22
N ASP A 98 -2.24 -2.91 -21.59
CA ASP A 98 -3.38 -3.54 -22.28
C ASP A 98 -4.53 -2.55 -22.56
N HIS A 99 -4.34 -1.26 -22.31
CA HIS A 99 -5.41 -0.26 -22.38
C HIS A 99 -5.04 0.89 -23.31
N GLN A 100 -6.03 1.67 -23.74
CA GLN A 100 -5.84 2.84 -24.61
C GLN A 100 -6.67 4.04 -24.12
N GLY A 101 -6.37 5.23 -24.68
CA GLY A 101 -7.12 6.47 -24.38
C GLY A 101 -7.06 6.87 -22.91
N LEU A 102 -8.18 7.41 -22.41
CA LEU A 102 -8.29 7.91 -21.03
C LEU A 102 -8.06 6.81 -19.98
N ASP A 103 -8.47 5.57 -20.24
CA ASP A 103 -8.27 4.47 -19.29
C ASP A 103 -6.79 4.13 -19.13
N ARG A 104 -6.02 4.13 -20.23
CA ARG A 104 -4.55 3.99 -20.17
C ARG A 104 -3.92 5.08 -19.32
N ALA A 105 -4.32 6.33 -19.52
CA ALA A 105 -3.79 7.46 -18.75
C ALA A 105 -4.07 7.31 -17.24
N ASN A 106 -5.28 6.93 -16.87
CA ASN A 106 -5.65 6.67 -15.48
C ASN A 106 -4.81 5.56 -14.84
N ARG A 107 -4.54 4.47 -15.59
CA ARG A 107 -3.70 3.36 -15.12
C ARG A 107 -2.24 3.74 -14.99
N ILE A 108 -1.70 4.58 -15.89
CA ILE A 108 -0.35 5.14 -15.74
C ILE A 108 -0.25 5.95 -14.45
N ASN A 109 -1.25 6.80 -14.16
CA ASN A 109 -1.28 7.58 -12.93
C ASN A 109 -1.30 6.66 -11.69
N GLY A 110 -2.13 5.61 -11.70
CA GLY A 110 -2.16 4.63 -10.62
C GLY A 110 -0.85 3.85 -10.47
N PHE A 111 -0.21 3.49 -11.57
CA PHE A 111 1.08 2.80 -11.58
C PHE A 111 2.19 3.67 -10.97
N VAL A 112 2.31 4.93 -11.41
CA VAL A 112 3.31 5.88 -10.90
C VAL A 112 3.03 6.23 -9.43
N ALA A 113 1.76 6.41 -9.04
CA ALA A 113 1.38 6.63 -7.65
C ALA A 113 1.82 5.46 -6.76
N ASN A 114 1.60 4.21 -7.19
CA ASN A 114 2.04 3.04 -6.45
C ASN A 114 3.57 2.94 -6.35
N ILE A 115 4.33 3.36 -7.36
CA ILE A 115 5.80 3.44 -7.27
C ILE A 115 6.22 4.47 -6.21
N ALA A 116 5.61 5.66 -6.22
CA ALA A 116 5.91 6.69 -5.23
C ALA A 116 5.58 6.21 -3.80
N ILE A 117 4.42 5.57 -3.63
CA ILE A 117 4.01 4.97 -2.35
C ILE A 117 4.99 3.86 -1.94
N ALA A 118 5.42 3.01 -2.86
CA ALA A 118 6.41 1.97 -2.60
C ALA A 118 7.74 2.57 -2.09
N GLY A 119 8.20 3.67 -2.69
CA GLY A 119 9.35 4.42 -2.19
C GLY A 119 9.15 4.94 -0.76
N GLY A 120 7.98 5.50 -0.45
CA GLY A 120 7.63 5.94 0.91
C GLY A 120 7.62 4.80 1.93
N ILE A 121 7.06 3.64 1.56
CA ILE A 121 7.04 2.44 2.39
C ILE A 121 8.45 1.94 2.67
N LEU A 122 9.30 1.83 1.63
CA LEU A 122 10.68 1.41 1.79
C LEU A 122 11.47 2.36 2.71
N GLY A 123 11.14 3.64 2.67
CA GLY A 123 11.71 4.63 3.59
C GLY A 123 11.45 4.33 5.06
N LEU A 124 10.37 3.61 5.42
CA LEU A 124 10.06 3.21 6.80
C LEU A 124 10.96 2.09 7.32
N ILE A 125 11.67 1.38 6.44
CA ILE A 125 12.55 0.28 6.84
C ILE A 125 13.76 0.85 7.59
N GLY A 126 14.04 0.29 8.77
CA GLY A 126 15.11 0.77 9.65
C GLY A 126 14.74 1.93 10.57
N GLN A 127 13.52 2.47 10.47
CA GLN A 127 12.97 3.39 11.47
C GLN A 127 12.38 2.55 12.62
N THR A 128 13.07 2.51 13.76
CA THR A 128 12.59 1.89 15.01
C THR A 128 11.74 2.86 15.81
#